data_AF-A0A4P7ZTL4-F1
#
_entry.id   AF-A0A4P7ZTL4-F1
#
_cell.length_a   1.000
_cell.length_b   1.000
_cell.length_c   1.000
_cell.angle_alpha   90.00
_cell.angle_beta   90.00
_cell.angle_gamma   90.00
#
_symmetry.space_group_name_H-M   'P 1'
#
loop_
_entity.id
_entity.type
_entity.pdbx_description
1 polymer ?
#
loop_
_entity_poly.entity_id
_entity_poly.type
_entity_poly.pdbx_seq_one_letter_code
_entity_poly.pdbx_strand_id
1 'polypeptide(L)'
;MDLQQRQWELNRLNFAGRWCGSSHWYLRGDQLNLSQPSRVIDDTCYDIHFSDPDNGIWDGRGLLFAPEGRRQLTLNRDRYNSGGQCWQFMGAGGQSSLRVDTATERFGHEVNLFAGRSRSMLVLLWGQHPTAEGVTWSLDAVGAVGFRCSHASTQEPPRPIQPPEQLLRSMEGWQGTRQCWLDERIEPCTPFSAEQFAIHPLTATFVDGLICSVPEHLPQGAFSLQIGCRTSANAFQQINLVFNDQQSLELCERRCYAPASIAGDG
;
A
#
# COMPACT_ATOMS: atom_id res chain seq x y z
N MET A 1 25.53 3.84 4.79
CA MET A 1 24.59 3.69 5.93
C MET A 1 24.18 2.23 5.98
N ASP A 2 24.06 1.63 7.16
CA ASP A 2 23.52 0.27 7.25
C ASP A 2 22.07 0.24 6.72
N LEU A 3 21.71 -0.84 6.03
CA LEU A 3 20.42 -0.99 5.36
C LEU A 3 19.26 -1.00 6.37
N GLN A 4 19.45 -1.67 7.52
CA GLN A 4 18.46 -1.68 8.59
C GLN A 4 18.29 -0.28 9.18
N GLN A 5 19.40 0.42 9.46
CA GLN A 5 19.37 1.82 9.89
C GLN A 5 18.61 2.70 8.90
N ARG A 6 18.86 2.55 7.60
CA ARG A 6 18.19 3.35 6.57
C ARG A 6 16.68 3.11 6.54
N GLN A 7 16.26 1.85 6.59
CA GLN A 7 14.83 1.49 6.61
C GLN A 7 14.14 2.01 7.88
N TRP A 8 14.83 2.01 9.03
CA TRP A 8 14.34 2.61 10.26
C TRP A 8 14.17 4.14 10.13
N GLU A 9 15.16 4.84 9.58
CA GLU A 9 15.08 6.28 9.33
C GLU A 9 13.93 6.64 8.38
N LEU A 10 13.74 5.88 7.30
CA LEU A 10 12.62 6.09 6.38
C LEU A 10 11.26 5.85 7.05
N ASN A 11 11.16 4.81 7.89
CA ASN A 11 9.95 4.57 8.69
C ASN A 11 9.64 5.78 9.58
N ARG A 12 10.65 6.35 10.25
CA ARG A 12 10.48 7.56 11.06
C ARG A 12 10.01 8.75 10.23
N LEU A 13 10.66 9.02 9.10
CA LEU A 13 10.33 10.15 8.23
C LEU A 13 8.93 10.05 7.64
N ASN A 14 8.53 8.87 7.17
CA ASN A 14 7.23 8.64 6.56
C ASN A 14 6.10 8.70 7.62
N PHE A 15 6.26 7.98 8.73
CA PHE A 15 5.15 7.67 9.61
C PHE A 15 5.01 8.59 10.83
N ALA A 16 6.02 9.35 11.21
CA ALA A 16 5.90 10.23 12.39
C ALA A 16 4.73 11.22 12.24
N GLY A 17 3.77 11.18 13.15
CA GLY A 17 2.59 12.02 13.15
C GLY A 17 1.32 11.32 13.65
N ARG A 18 0.23 12.08 13.71
CA ARG A 18 -1.09 11.61 14.08
C ARG A 18 -2.02 11.62 12.87
N TRP A 19 -2.21 10.44 12.28
CA TRP A 19 -2.89 10.20 11.02
C TRP A 19 -4.32 9.77 11.27
N CYS A 20 -5.32 10.60 10.95
CA CYS A 20 -6.73 10.26 11.15
C CYS A 20 -7.53 10.33 9.83
N GLY A 21 -8.59 9.51 9.72
CA GLY A 21 -9.51 9.45 8.58
C GLY A 21 -10.51 8.30 8.74
N SER A 22 -11.45 8.16 7.79
CA SER A 22 -12.39 7.04 7.77
C SER A 22 -11.80 5.84 7.04
N SER A 23 -11.77 4.66 7.66
CA SER A 23 -11.39 3.42 6.98
C SER A 23 -12.59 2.76 6.33
N HIS A 24 -12.41 2.36 5.07
CA HIS A 24 -13.43 1.75 4.22
C HIS A 24 -13.03 0.30 3.95
N TRP A 25 -13.83 -0.63 4.43
CA TRP A 25 -13.56 -2.06 4.35
C TRP A 25 -14.54 -2.76 3.41
N TYR A 26 -13.98 -3.55 2.50
CA TYR A 26 -14.68 -4.35 1.51
C TYR A 26 -14.41 -5.80 1.86
N LEU A 27 -15.36 -6.42 2.57
CA LEU A 27 -15.23 -7.78 3.09
C LEU A 27 -15.96 -8.75 2.18
N ARG A 28 -15.35 -9.90 1.92
CA ARG A 28 -15.98 -11.02 1.22
C ARG A 28 -17.15 -11.56 2.06
N GLY A 29 -18.32 -11.60 1.44
CA GLY A 29 -19.45 -12.43 1.86
C GLY A 29 -19.46 -13.70 1.02
N ASP A 30 -20.56 -13.97 0.33
CA ASP A 30 -20.58 -15.02 -0.71
C ASP A 30 -19.67 -14.66 -1.89
N GLN A 31 -19.59 -13.36 -2.21
CA GLN A 31 -18.72 -12.79 -3.23
C GLN A 31 -18.06 -11.51 -2.68
N LEU A 32 -16.94 -11.14 -3.27
CA LEU A 32 -16.27 -9.87 -2.97
C LEU A 32 -16.88 -8.75 -3.81
N ASN A 33 -17.40 -7.71 -3.16
CA ASN A 33 -17.89 -6.50 -3.82
C ASN A 33 -16.97 -5.33 -3.50
N LEU A 34 -16.29 -4.78 -4.51
CA LEU A 34 -15.37 -3.64 -4.37
C LEU A 34 -15.99 -2.29 -4.75
N SER A 35 -17.26 -2.27 -5.19
CA SER A 35 -17.95 -1.02 -5.56
C SER A 35 -18.44 -0.23 -4.35
N GLN A 36 -18.70 -0.90 -3.23
CA GLN A 36 -19.20 -0.29 -2.01
C GLN A 36 -18.59 -0.96 -0.77
N PRO A 37 -18.11 -0.19 0.23
CA PRO A 37 -17.61 -0.76 1.47
C PRO A 37 -18.74 -1.45 2.23
N SER A 38 -18.49 -2.66 2.74
CA SER A 38 -19.40 -3.35 3.65
C SER A 38 -19.31 -2.81 5.08
N ARG A 39 -18.20 -2.14 5.42
CA ARG A 39 -18.02 -1.49 6.73
C ARG A 39 -17.20 -0.21 6.60
N VAL A 40 -17.62 0.85 7.29
CA VAL A 40 -16.88 2.10 7.43
C VAL A 40 -16.61 2.36 8.92
N ILE A 41 -15.40 2.79 9.26
CA ILE A 41 -15.01 3.18 10.62
C ILE A 41 -14.48 4.61 10.56
N ASP A 42 -15.30 5.57 10.98
CA ASP A 42 -15.06 7.01 10.76
C ASP A 42 -13.90 7.60 11.56
N ASP A 43 -13.56 7.03 12.72
CA ASP A 43 -12.60 7.59 13.66
C ASP A 43 -11.26 6.85 13.67
N THR A 44 -10.92 6.17 12.57
CA THR A 44 -9.64 5.47 12.40
C THR A 44 -8.50 6.47 12.57
N CYS A 45 -7.59 6.21 13.52
CA CYS A 45 -6.47 7.11 13.75
C CYS A 45 -5.25 6.38 14.29
N TYR A 46 -4.08 6.65 13.70
CA TYR A 46 -2.80 6.10 14.10
C TYR A 46 -1.90 7.23 14.57
N ASP A 47 -1.55 7.21 15.86
CA ASP A 47 -0.56 8.10 16.46
C ASP A 47 0.79 7.40 16.49
N ILE A 48 1.76 7.95 15.78
CA ILE A 48 3.08 7.36 15.62
C ILE A 48 4.10 8.40 16.05
N HIS A 49 4.69 8.15 17.21
CA HIS A 49 5.60 9.07 17.87
C HIS A 49 6.94 8.36 18.13
N PHE A 50 8.03 9.10 17.95
CA PHE A 50 9.38 8.63 18.27
C PHE A 50 9.93 9.49 19.39
N SER A 51 10.19 8.88 20.55
CA SER A 51 10.70 9.58 21.74
C SER A 51 12.14 10.02 21.57
N ASP A 52 12.90 9.26 20.81
CA ASP A 52 14.32 9.45 20.56
C ASP A 52 14.68 8.82 19.19
N PRO A 53 15.95 8.84 18.76
CA PRO A 53 16.34 8.26 17.48
C PRO A 53 16.07 6.76 17.31
N ASP A 54 15.92 6.01 18.40
CA ASP A 54 15.93 4.56 18.42
C ASP A 54 14.61 3.94 18.88
N ASN A 55 13.75 4.70 19.55
CA ASN A 55 12.50 4.21 20.11
C ASN A 55 11.29 5.03 19.66
N GLY A 56 10.15 4.35 19.56
CA GLY A 56 8.87 4.97 19.29
C GLY A 56 7.69 4.12 19.73
N ILE A 57 6.50 4.65 19.53
CA ILE A 57 5.24 4.01 19.82
C ILE A 57 4.35 4.19 18.59
N TRP A 58 3.71 3.10 18.19
CA TRP A 58 2.57 3.11 17.29
C TRP A 58 1.32 2.83 18.13
N ASP A 59 0.37 3.75 18.12
CA ASP A 59 -0.92 3.62 18.81
C ASP A 59 -2.04 3.77 17.79
N GLY A 60 -2.70 2.66 17.47
CA GLY A 60 -3.74 2.59 16.46
C GLY A 60 -5.12 2.34 17.04
N ARG A 61 -6.11 3.09 16.55
CA ARG A 61 -7.54 2.84 16.75
C ARG A 61 -8.30 2.78 15.44
N GLY A 62 -9.49 2.18 15.48
CA GLY A 62 -10.30 1.89 14.29
C GLY A 62 -9.78 0.70 13.50
N LEU A 63 -9.07 -0.21 14.17
CA LEU A 63 -8.46 -1.40 13.58
C LEU A 63 -9.51 -2.52 13.47
N LEU A 64 -9.94 -2.84 12.25
CA LEU A 64 -11.02 -3.82 12.03
C LEU A 64 -10.81 -5.17 12.75
N PHE A 65 -9.56 -5.66 12.76
CA PHE A 65 -9.23 -6.99 13.26
C PHE A 65 -8.55 -7.00 14.64
N ALA A 66 -8.36 -5.84 15.27
CA ALA A 66 -7.79 -5.79 16.62
C ALA A 66 -8.89 -5.98 17.67
N PRO A 67 -8.60 -6.64 18.80
CA PRO A 67 -9.48 -6.61 19.97
C PRO A 67 -9.84 -5.16 20.32
N GLU A 68 -11.13 -4.90 20.56
CA GLU A 68 -11.67 -3.57 20.88
C GLU A 68 -11.36 -2.48 19.81
N GLY A 69 -10.93 -2.87 18.62
CA GLY A 69 -10.56 -1.97 17.55
C GLY A 69 -9.32 -1.13 17.83
N ARG A 70 -8.47 -1.53 18.79
CA ARG A 70 -7.28 -0.78 19.21
C ARG A 70 -6.07 -1.67 19.44
N ARG A 71 -4.88 -1.11 19.22
CA ARG A 71 -3.61 -1.79 19.53
C ARG A 71 -2.50 -0.75 19.69
N GLN A 72 -1.64 -1.00 20.66
CA GLN A 72 -0.40 -0.25 20.84
C GLN A 72 0.81 -1.17 20.65
N LEU A 73 1.84 -0.67 19.98
CA LEU A 73 3.07 -1.40 19.67
C LEU A 73 4.28 -0.51 19.99
N THR A 74 5.26 -1.07 20.70
CA THR A 74 6.57 -0.44 20.85
C THR A 74 7.38 -0.63 19.58
N LEU A 75 7.95 0.46 19.07
CA LEU A 75 8.87 0.47 17.94
C LEU A 75 10.29 0.64 18.47
N ASN A 76 11.23 -0.12 17.94
CA ASN A 76 12.64 -0.02 18.31
C ASN A 76 13.52 -0.30 17.09
N ARG A 77 14.57 0.50 16.89
CA ARG A 77 15.50 0.41 15.75
C ARG A 77 16.08 -0.99 15.58
N ASP A 78 16.56 -1.59 16.67
CA ASP A 78 17.34 -2.84 16.60
C ASP A 78 16.45 -4.04 16.28
N ARG A 79 15.15 -3.94 16.59
CA ARG A 79 14.13 -4.96 16.28
C ARG A 79 13.31 -4.62 15.05
N TYR A 80 13.48 -3.42 14.50
CA TYR A 80 12.69 -2.99 13.36
C TYR A 80 12.98 -3.91 12.18
N ASN A 81 11.90 -4.43 11.61
CA ASN A 81 11.94 -5.36 10.50
C ASN A 81 12.71 -6.67 10.75
N SER A 82 12.81 -7.15 11.99
CA SER A 82 13.49 -8.43 12.28
C SER A 82 12.89 -9.63 11.54
N GLY A 83 11.61 -9.54 11.16
CA GLY A 83 10.92 -10.55 10.34
C GLY A 83 11.04 -10.33 8.83
N GLY A 84 11.71 -9.27 8.36
CA GLY A 84 11.90 -8.95 6.94
C GLY A 84 10.66 -8.45 6.19
N GLN A 85 9.49 -8.36 6.83
CA GLN A 85 8.21 -8.08 6.15
C GLN A 85 8.00 -6.60 5.83
N CYS A 86 8.70 -5.69 6.50
CA CYS A 86 8.56 -4.25 6.32
C CYS A 86 9.48 -3.74 5.22
N TRP A 87 8.97 -2.85 4.38
CA TRP A 87 9.74 -2.18 3.34
C TRP A 87 9.44 -0.69 3.34
N GLN A 88 10.44 0.13 3.03
CA GLN A 88 10.36 1.59 3.07
C GLN A 88 11.08 2.21 1.87
N PHE A 89 10.42 3.22 1.30
CA PHE A 89 10.95 4.17 0.34
C PHE A 89 10.69 5.59 0.87
N MET A 90 11.35 6.61 0.31
CA MET A 90 11.02 8.00 0.65
C MET A 90 9.61 8.36 0.16
N GLY A 91 8.61 8.44 1.05
CA GLY A 91 7.22 8.73 0.68
C GLY A 91 6.38 7.50 0.32
N ALA A 92 6.86 6.29 0.62
CA ALA A 92 6.04 5.07 0.61
C ALA A 92 6.58 4.05 1.62
N GLY A 93 5.72 3.22 2.18
CA GLY A 93 6.16 2.16 3.08
C GLY A 93 5.05 1.19 3.41
N GLY A 94 5.40 0.02 3.92
CA GLY A 94 4.39 -1.01 4.14
C GLY A 94 4.94 -2.29 4.76
N GLN A 95 4.05 -3.28 4.80
CA GLN A 95 4.33 -4.62 5.30
C GLN A 95 3.74 -5.64 4.32
N SER A 96 4.49 -6.71 4.06
CA SER A 96 4.08 -7.75 3.13
C SER A 96 4.40 -9.13 3.67
N SER A 97 3.47 -10.07 3.48
CA SER A 97 3.79 -11.50 3.52
C SER A 97 4.93 -11.80 2.54
N LEU A 98 5.96 -12.50 3.02
CA LEU A 98 7.14 -12.83 2.22
C LEU A 98 6.96 -14.08 1.37
N ARG A 99 5.97 -14.90 1.68
CA ARG A 99 5.61 -16.11 0.93
C ARG A 99 4.16 -16.49 1.16
N VAL A 100 3.57 -17.19 0.20
CA VAL A 100 2.31 -17.90 0.39
C VAL A 100 2.62 -19.16 1.22
N ASP A 101 2.08 -19.24 2.43
CA ASP A 101 2.37 -20.31 3.38
C ASP A 101 1.07 -20.90 3.93
N THR A 102 0.82 -22.18 3.68
CA THR A 102 -0.41 -22.85 4.13
C THR A 102 -0.47 -23.01 5.65
N ALA A 103 0.65 -22.83 6.36
CA ALA A 103 0.68 -22.80 7.82
C ALA A 103 0.16 -21.47 8.41
N THR A 104 -0.01 -20.42 7.61
CA THR A 104 -0.59 -19.15 8.08
C THR A 104 -2.04 -19.01 7.67
N GLU A 105 -2.85 -18.38 8.52
CA GLU A 105 -4.28 -18.14 8.20
C GLU A 105 -4.50 -17.05 7.15
N ARG A 106 -3.49 -16.19 6.94
CA ARG A 106 -3.58 -14.99 6.11
C ARG A 106 -2.31 -14.79 5.29
N PHE A 107 -2.53 -14.29 4.07
CA PHE A 107 -1.51 -13.71 3.19
C PHE A 107 -1.91 -12.25 2.96
N GLY A 108 -1.05 -11.30 3.33
CA GLY A 108 -1.48 -9.91 3.49
C GLY A 108 -0.43 -8.87 3.14
N HIS A 109 -0.94 -7.73 2.66
CA HIS A 109 -0.15 -6.57 2.29
C HIS A 109 -0.79 -5.29 2.81
N GLU A 110 -0.02 -4.48 3.54
CA GLU A 110 -0.34 -3.09 3.83
C GLU A 110 0.60 -2.19 3.04
N VAL A 111 0.05 -1.29 2.25
CA VAL A 111 0.78 -0.33 1.41
C VAL A 111 0.36 1.08 1.82
N ASN A 112 1.34 1.95 2.11
CA ASN A 112 1.12 3.34 2.44
C ASN A 112 1.86 4.24 1.44
N LEU A 113 1.14 5.22 0.88
CA LEU A 113 1.63 6.17 -0.12
C LEU A 113 1.43 7.58 0.40
N PHE A 114 2.51 8.37 0.44
CA PHE A 114 2.52 9.67 1.09
C PHE A 114 2.67 10.80 0.07
N ALA A 115 2.01 11.92 0.36
CA ALA A 115 2.24 13.20 -0.33
C ALA A 115 2.10 14.34 0.67
N GLY A 116 3.20 15.03 0.96
CA GLY A 116 3.26 16.00 2.03
C GLY A 116 2.85 15.36 3.37
N ARG A 117 1.76 15.86 3.97
CA ARG A 117 1.19 15.33 5.22
C ARG A 117 -0.15 14.61 5.04
N SER A 118 -0.35 14.03 3.85
CA SER A 118 -1.38 13.04 3.56
C SER A 118 -0.78 11.64 3.41
N ARG A 119 -1.54 10.62 3.80
CA ARG A 119 -1.16 9.20 3.71
C ARG A 119 -2.36 8.41 3.19
N SER A 120 -2.22 7.81 2.02
CA SER A 120 -3.20 6.89 1.46
C SER A 120 -2.76 5.46 1.76
N MET A 121 -3.59 4.70 2.47
CA MET A 121 -3.29 3.32 2.89
C MET A 121 -4.23 2.33 2.22
N LEU A 122 -3.68 1.26 1.66
CA LEU A 122 -4.41 0.11 1.18
C LEU A 122 -3.94 -1.16 1.90
N VAL A 123 -4.89 -1.94 2.40
CA VAL A 123 -4.68 -3.25 3.02
C VAL A 123 -5.36 -4.28 2.14
N LEU A 124 -4.66 -5.34 1.78
CA LEU A 124 -5.16 -6.47 0.99
C LEU A 124 -4.90 -7.75 1.77
N LEU A 125 -5.94 -8.55 2.03
CA LEU A 125 -5.85 -9.79 2.80
C LEU A 125 -6.50 -10.94 2.04
N TRP A 126 -5.73 -11.96 1.72
CA TRP A 126 -6.23 -13.25 1.26
C TRP A 126 -6.36 -14.20 2.45
N GLY A 127 -7.44 -14.96 2.48
CA GLY A 127 -7.65 -16.05 3.42
C GLY A 127 -7.80 -17.39 2.70
N GLN A 128 -7.67 -18.46 3.49
CA GLN A 128 -7.76 -19.83 3.02
C GLN A 128 -9.22 -20.29 2.95
N HIS A 129 -9.63 -20.81 1.79
CA HIS A 129 -10.97 -21.37 1.56
C HIS A 129 -10.86 -22.83 1.11
N PRO A 130 -11.57 -23.76 1.76
CA PRO A 130 -11.58 -25.16 1.33
C PRO A 130 -12.19 -25.32 -0.07
N THR A 131 -11.60 -26.21 -0.87
CA THR A 131 -12.11 -26.63 -2.18
C THR A 131 -12.08 -28.16 -2.27
N ALA A 132 -12.69 -28.72 -3.32
CA ALA A 132 -12.62 -30.17 -3.58
C ALA A 132 -11.18 -30.68 -3.79
N GLU A 133 -10.27 -29.79 -4.19
CA GLU A 133 -8.87 -30.08 -4.54
C GLU A 133 -7.88 -29.66 -3.44
N GLY A 134 -8.36 -29.11 -2.32
CA GLY A 134 -7.53 -28.67 -1.20
C GLY A 134 -7.96 -27.32 -0.65
N VAL A 135 -7.06 -26.33 -0.71
CA VAL A 135 -7.31 -24.97 -0.24
C VAL A 135 -6.99 -23.99 -1.36
N THR A 136 -7.86 -23.00 -1.54
CA THR A 136 -7.59 -21.84 -2.40
C THR A 136 -7.41 -20.59 -1.55
N TRP A 137 -6.52 -19.70 -1.96
CA TRP A 137 -6.35 -18.39 -1.36
C TRP A 137 -7.22 -17.38 -2.09
N SER A 138 -8.20 -16.80 -1.40
CA SER A 138 -9.12 -15.82 -2.00
C SER A 138 -9.01 -14.49 -1.27
N LEU A 139 -9.09 -13.38 -2.01
CA LEU A 139 -9.07 -12.04 -1.45
C LEU A 139 -10.33 -11.86 -0.58
N ASP A 140 -10.13 -11.75 0.73
CA ASP A 140 -11.20 -11.73 1.73
C ASP A 140 -11.50 -10.32 2.21
N ALA A 141 -10.48 -9.46 2.23
CA ALA A 141 -10.67 -8.09 2.67
C ALA A 141 -9.77 -7.13 1.90
N VAL A 142 -10.37 -6.00 1.53
CA VAL A 142 -9.66 -4.78 1.14
C VAL A 142 -9.99 -3.69 2.14
N GLY A 143 -8.98 -3.04 2.70
CA GLY A 143 -9.13 -1.86 3.57
C GLY A 143 -8.50 -0.65 2.91
N ALA A 144 -9.24 0.43 2.73
CA ALA A 144 -8.75 1.68 2.13
C ALA A 144 -8.94 2.85 3.08
N VAL A 145 -7.90 3.67 3.27
CA VAL A 145 -7.94 4.82 4.17
C VAL A 145 -7.20 6.01 3.58
N GLY A 146 -7.87 7.15 3.50
CA GLY A 146 -7.26 8.44 3.22
C GLY A 146 -6.98 9.19 4.50
N PHE A 147 -5.78 9.04 5.05
CA PHE A 147 -5.39 9.73 6.27
C PHE A 147 -4.92 11.16 5.99
N ARG A 148 -5.21 12.05 6.93
CA ARG A 148 -4.59 13.36 7.04
C ARG A 148 -3.93 13.52 8.39
N CYS A 149 -2.74 14.09 8.42
CA CYS A 149 -2.03 14.29 9.66
C CYS A 149 -2.59 15.51 10.40
N SER A 150 -3.15 15.30 11.58
CA SER A 150 -3.67 16.38 12.45
C SER A 150 -2.59 17.35 12.94
N HIS A 151 -1.31 16.95 12.93
CA HIS A 151 -0.19 17.86 13.23
C HIS A 151 0.22 18.75 12.05
N ALA A 152 -0.38 18.59 10.86
CA ALA A 152 -0.06 19.42 9.71
C ALA A 152 -0.68 20.82 9.85
N SER A 153 0.10 21.86 9.55
CA SER A 153 -0.38 23.26 9.54
C SER A 153 -1.46 23.50 8.49
N THR A 154 -1.35 22.84 7.35
CA THR A 154 -2.34 22.84 6.27
C THR A 154 -2.76 21.40 6.00
N GLN A 155 -4.07 21.17 5.99
CA GLN A 155 -4.62 19.86 5.66
C GLN A 155 -4.70 19.72 4.13
N GLU A 156 -4.11 18.65 3.60
CA GLU A 156 -4.27 18.28 2.19
C GLU A 156 -5.74 17.89 1.92
N PRO A 157 -6.35 18.30 0.81
CA PRO A 157 -7.73 17.94 0.50
C PRO A 157 -7.86 16.43 0.22
N PRO A 158 -9.03 15.80 0.46
CA PRO A 158 -9.35 14.48 -0.06
C PRO A 158 -9.19 14.43 -1.58
N ARG A 159 -8.70 13.30 -2.10
CA ARG A 159 -8.56 13.12 -3.56
C ARG A 159 -9.83 12.51 -4.15
N PRO A 160 -10.22 12.94 -5.37
CA PRO A 160 -11.44 12.43 -6.00
C PRO A 160 -11.29 10.95 -6.36
N ILE A 161 -12.41 10.22 -6.22
CA ILE A 161 -12.53 8.84 -6.70
C ILE A 161 -12.96 8.90 -8.17
N GLN A 162 -12.29 8.12 -9.00
CA GLN A 162 -12.62 7.95 -10.41
C GLN A 162 -12.77 6.46 -10.72
N PRO A 163 -13.57 6.06 -11.72
CA PRO A 163 -13.57 4.70 -12.23
C PRO A 163 -12.14 4.27 -12.63
N PRO A 164 -11.75 2.99 -12.42
CA PRO A 164 -10.39 2.54 -12.67
C PRO A 164 -9.88 2.87 -14.08
N GLU A 165 -10.67 2.56 -15.11
CA GLU A 165 -10.30 2.85 -16.50
C GLU A 165 -10.04 4.35 -16.75
N GLN A 166 -10.89 5.22 -16.19
CA GLN A 166 -10.74 6.67 -16.34
C GLN A 166 -9.47 7.17 -15.62
N LEU A 167 -9.22 6.68 -14.41
CA LEU A 167 -8.03 7.03 -13.65
C LEU A 167 -6.76 6.63 -14.40
N LEU A 168 -6.67 5.36 -14.80
CA LEU A 168 -5.50 4.79 -15.47
C LEU A 168 -5.22 5.48 -16.82
N ARG A 169 -6.25 5.65 -17.68
CA ARG A 169 -6.08 6.32 -18.97
C ARG A 169 -5.59 7.76 -18.84
N SER A 170 -5.95 8.46 -17.77
CA SER A 170 -5.50 9.84 -17.54
C SER A 170 -3.99 9.97 -17.28
N MET A 171 -3.32 8.84 -17.02
CA MET A 171 -1.89 8.77 -16.72
C MET A 171 -1.07 8.10 -17.84
N GLU A 172 -1.73 7.65 -18.91
CA GLU A 172 -1.06 6.97 -20.03
C GLU A 172 0.11 7.81 -20.58
N GLY A 173 1.27 7.19 -20.74
CA GLY A 173 2.47 7.84 -21.26
C GLY A 173 3.20 8.78 -20.28
N TRP A 174 2.75 8.90 -19.02
CA TRP A 174 3.48 9.64 -17.99
C TRP A 174 4.89 9.09 -17.81
N GLN A 175 5.87 9.97 -17.68
CA GLN A 175 7.26 9.58 -17.50
C GLN A 175 7.48 9.07 -16.08
N GLY A 176 8.30 8.04 -15.94
CA GLY A 176 8.45 7.32 -14.68
C GLY A 176 9.89 7.14 -14.22
N THR A 177 10.04 7.03 -12.90
CA THR A 177 11.25 6.52 -12.26
C THR A 177 10.93 5.30 -11.41
N ARG A 178 11.83 4.33 -11.33
CA ARG A 178 11.75 3.16 -10.46
C ARG A 178 12.81 3.20 -9.36
N GLN A 179 12.48 2.58 -8.23
CA GLN A 179 13.40 2.26 -7.14
C GLN A 179 13.06 0.87 -6.59
N CYS A 180 14.05 0.00 -6.43
CA CYS A 180 13.85 -1.33 -5.85
C CYS A 180 14.09 -1.31 -4.34
N TRP A 181 13.37 -2.13 -3.59
CA TRP A 181 13.59 -2.28 -2.15
C TRP A 181 15.01 -2.81 -1.91
N LEU A 182 15.70 -2.22 -0.94
CA LEU A 182 17.11 -2.45 -0.64
C LEU A 182 18.12 -1.91 -1.68
N ASP A 183 17.64 -1.25 -2.73
CA ASP A 183 18.46 -0.50 -3.69
C ASP A 183 18.13 0.99 -3.63
N GLU A 184 19.15 1.82 -3.39
CA GLU A 184 18.95 3.27 -3.31
C GLU A 184 18.88 3.94 -4.68
N ARG A 185 19.23 3.24 -5.75
CA ARG A 185 19.24 3.80 -7.10
C ARG A 185 17.82 4.09 -7.57
N ILE A 186 17.63 5.34 -7.99
CA ILE A 186 16.44 5.80 -8.69
C ILE A 186 16.81 5.87 -10.17
N GLU A 187 16.13 5.10 -10.99
CA GLU A 187 16.42 4.99 -12.42
C GLU A 187 15.19 5.35 -13.24
N PRO A 188 15.33 5.93 -14.44
CA PRO A 188 14.22 6.04 -15.36
C PRO A 188 13.58 4.66 -15.62
N CYS A 189 12.26 4.62 -15.71
CA CYS A 189 11.54 3.41 -16.11
C CYS A 189 10.68 3.68 -17.34
N THR A 190 10.08 2.61 -17.88
CA THR A 190 9.14 2.75 -18.98
C THR A 190 8.00 3.70 -18.58
N PRO A 191 7.50 4.52 -19.51
CA PRO A 191 6.33 5.35 -19.26
C PRO A 191 5.14 4.54 -18.75
N PHE A 192 4.25 5.20 -18.02
CA PHE A 192 3.06 4.56 -17.47
C PHE A 192 2.18 3.97 -18.58
N SER A 193 1.71 2.75 -18.35
CA SER A 193 0.77 2.04 -19.23
C SER A 193 -0.38 1.46 -18.41
N ALA A 194 -1.60 1.82 -18.77
CA ALA A 194 -2.82 1.33 -18.13
C ALA A 194 -2.93 -0.19 -18.25
N GLU A 195 -2.54 -0.76 -19.40
CA GLU A 195 -2.54 -2.20 -19.66
C GLU A 195 -1.56 -2.94 -18.73
N GLN A 196 -0.35 -2.39 -18.56
CA GLN A 196 0.66 -2.99 -17.66
C GLN A 196 0.28 -2.86 -16.18
N PHE A 197 -0.59 -1.92 -15.81
CA PHE A 197 -1.13 -1.84 -14.45
C PHE A 197 -2.31 -2.81 -14.28
N ALA A 198 -3.28 -2.80 -15.18
CA ALA A 198 -4.52 -3.57 -15.11
C ALA A 198 -4.37 -5.02 -15.63
N ILE A 199 -3.31 -5.71 -15.22
CA ILE A 199 -3.01 -7.08 -15.64
C ILE A 199 -3.94 -8.13 -15.04
N HIS A 200 -4.68 -7.79 -13.98
CA HIS A 200 -5.59 -8.70 -13.29
C HIS A 200 -7.06 -8.35 -13.52
N PRO A 201 -7.96 -9.36 -13.57
CA PRO A 201 -9.40 -9.11 -13.70
C PRO A 201 -9.97 -8.21 -12.60
N LEU A 202 -9.44 -8.32 -11.38
CA LEU A 202 -9.84 -7.49 -10.26
C LEU A 202 -8.95 -6.24 -10.24
N THR A 203 -9.44 -5.20 -10.91
CA THR A 203 -8.86 -3.85 -10.89
C THR A 203 -9.91 -2.88 -10.35
N ALA A 204 -9.62 -2.22 -9.22
CA ALA A 204 -10.59 -1.39 -8.50
C ALA A 204 -9.96 -0.14 -7.89
N THR A 205 -10.72 0.95 -7.85
CA THR A 205 -10.37 2.22 -7.20
C THR A 205 -11.07 2.36 -5.87
N PHE A 206 -10.43 3.08 -4.96
CA PHE A 206 -10.91 3.30 -3.61
C PHE A 206 -10.79 4.78 -3.24
N VAL A 207 -11.16 5.09 -2.00
CA VAL A 207 -11.02 6.43 -1.44
C VAL A 207 -9.60 6.98 -1.59
N ASP A 208 -9.51 8.31 -1.68
CA ASP A 208 -8.25 9.05 -1.65
C ASP A 208 -7.26 8.72 -2.78
N GLY A 209 -7.80 8.39 -3.96
CA GLY A 209 -7.04 8.16 -5.19
C GLY A 209 -6.33 6.80 -5.23
N LEU A 210 -6.62 5.90 -4.29
CA LEU A 210 -6.09 4.54 -4.23
C LEU A 210 -6.65 3.68 -5.36
N ILE A 211 -5.81 2.78 -5.88
CA ILE A 211 -6.17 1.80 -6.90
C ILE A 211 -5.35 0.53 -6.71
N CYS A 212 -5.90 -0.63 -7.03
CA CYS A 212 -5.13 -1.84 -7.19
C CYS A 212 -5.56 -2.65 -8.41
N SER A 213 -4.66 -3.50 -8.88
CA SER A 213 -4.90 -4.59 -9.82
C SER A 213 -4.21 -5.82 -9.23
N VAL A 214 -5.01 -6.78 -8.77
CA VAL A 214 -4.56 -7.95 -8.01
C VAL A 214 -5.42 -9.16 -8.35
N PRO A 215 -4.94 -10.40 -8.17
CA PRO A 215 -5.75 -11.57 -8.43
C PRO A 215 -6.78 -11.77 -7.30
N GLU A 216 -8.03 -12.10 -7.65
CA GLU A 216 -9.03 -12.48 -6.65
C GLU A 216 -8.63 -13.79 -5.96
N HIS A 217 -8.14 -14.76 -6.73
CA HIS A 217 -7.57 -16.01 -6.23
C HIS A 217 -6.08 -16.06 -6.54
N LEU A 218 -5.23 -16.34 -5.56
CA LEU A 218 -3.78 -16.42 -5.82
C LEU A 218 -3.50 -17.55 -6.84
N PRO A 219 -2.76 -17.27 -7.93
CA PRO A 219 -2.45 -18.28 -8.92
C PRO A 219 -1.43 -19.29 -8.39
N GLN A 220 -1.35 -20.45 -9.04
CA GLN A 220 -0.23 -21.36 -8.87
C GLN A 220 1.00 -20.78 -9.59
N GLY A 221 2.15 -20.71 -8.91
CA GLY A 221 3.39 -20.15 -9.47
C GLY A 221 3.53 -18.64 -9.29
N ALA A 222 4.34 -18.00 -10.15
CA ALA A 222 4.66 -16.58 -10.06
C ALA A 222 3.45 -15.66 -10.27
N PHE A 223 3.45 -14.54 -9.57
CA PHE A 223 2.44 -13.49 -9.73
C PHE A 223 2.98 -12.13 -9.29
N SER A 224 2.22 -11.07 -9.60
CA SER A 224 2.52 -9.74 -9.08
C SER A 224 1.26 -9.03 -8.60
N LEU A 225 1.45 -8.07 -7.71
CA LEU A 225 0.40 -7.20 -7.19
C LEU A 225 0.71 -5.76 -7.58
N GLN A 226 -0.24 -5.08 -8.22
CA GLN A 226 -0.12 -3.67 -8.58
C GLN A 226 -0.97 -2.84 -7.61
N ILE A 227 -0.33 -1.99 -6.82
CA ILE A 227 -1.00 -1.06 -5.90
C ILE A 227 -0.56 0.34 -6.24
N GLY A 228 -1.48 1.29 -6.34
CA GLY A 228 -1.14 2.67 -6.67
C GLY A 228 -2.00 3.70 -5.97
N CYS A 229 -1.54 4.95 -6.06
CA CYS A 229 -2.29 6.11 -5.64
C CYS A 229 -1.98 7.29 -6.56
N ARG A 230 -3.03 7.91 -7.10
CA ARG A 230 -2.89 9.25 -7.67
C ARG A 230 -2.78 10.23 -6.52
N THR A 231 -1.57 10.68 -6.23
CA THR A 231 -1.26 11.49 -5.05
C THR A 231 -1.45 13.00 -5.26
N SER A 232 -1.50 13.44 -6.52
CA SER A 232 -1.92 14.77 -6.94
C SER A 232 -2.43 14.74 -8.39
N ALA A 233 -2.81 15.89 -8.93
CA ALA A 233 -3.16 15.99 -10.36
C ALA A 233 -2.03 15.51 -11.29
N ASN A 234 -0.77 15.68 -10.87
CA ASN A 234 0.44 15.46 -11.67
C ASN A 234 1.40 14.43 -11.05
N ALA A 235 0.93 13.60 -10.11
CA ALA A 235 1.77 12.61 -9.46
C ALA A 235 1.00 11.32 -9.20
N PHE A 236 1.56 10.20 -9.68
CA PHE A 236 1.07 8.85 -9.41
C PHE A 236 2.21 8.02 -8.84
N GLN A 237 1.94 7.31 -7.76
CA GLN A 237 2.87 6.37 -7.15
C GLN A 237 2.32 4.96 -7.27
N GLN A 238 3.18 4.01 -7.57
CA GLN A 238 2.85 2.59 -7.70
C GLN A 238 3.86 1.77 -6.89
N ILE A 239 3.35 0.78 -6.17
CA ILE A 239 4.10 -0.31 -5.58
C ILE A 239 3.78 -1.56 -6.37
N ASN A 240 4.83 -2.22 -6.86
CA ASN A 240 4.73 -3.52 -7.50
C ASN A 240 5.42 -4.54 -6.58
N LEU A 241 4.66 -5.56 -6.17
CA LEU A 241 5.16 -6.70 -5.41
C LEU A 241 5.17 -7.91 -6.33
N VAL A 242 6.35 -8.49 -6.60
CA VAL A 242 6.51 -9.65 -7.48
C VAL A 242 6.89 -10.87 -6.65
N PHE A 243 6.13 -11.94 -6.84
CA PHE A 243 6.35 -13.24 -6.25
C PHE A 243 6.82 -14.20 -7.32
N ASN A 244 7.89 -14.94 -7.03
CA ASN A 244 8.46 -15.92 -7.96
C ASN A 244 7.64 -17.22 -8.04
N ASP A 245 8.12 -18.20 -8.79
CA ASP A 245 7.44 -19.50 -8.96
C ASP A 245 7.31 -20.30 -7.66
N GLN A 246 8.10 -19.99 -6.63
CA GLN A 246 7.98 -20.55 -5.29
C GLN A 246 7.06 -19.70 -4.40
N GLN A 247 6.29 -18.79 -5.00
CA GLN A 247 5.36 -17.87 -4.34
C GLN A 247 6.01 -17.09 -3.20
N SER A 248 7.29 -16.75 -3.36
CA SER A 248 8.08 -15.96 -2.42
C SER A 248 8.33 -14.57 -3.00
N LEU A 249 8.25 -13.54 -2.17
CA LEU A 249 8.46 -12.16 -2.56
C LEU A 249 9.91 -12.00 -3.07
N GLU A 250 10.04 -11.78 -4.36
CA GLU A 250 11.31 -11.63 -5.06
C GLU A 250 11.66 -10.16 -5.26
N LEU A 251 10.65 -9.32 -5.53
CA LEU A 251 10.84 -7.91 -5.78
C LEU A 251 9.74 -7.09 -5.10
N CYS A 252 10.16 -6.03 -4.42
CA CYS A 252 9.29 -4.91 -4.08
C CYS A 252 9.90 -3.68 -4.75
N GLU A 253 9.16 -3.04 -5.64
CA GLU A 253 9.61 -1.82 -6.30
C GLU A 253 8.58 -0.71 -6.17
N ARG A 254 9.07 0.53 -6.12
CA ARG A 254 8.28 1.74 -6.20
C ARG A 254 8.52 2.41 -7.54
N ARG A 255 7.44 2.76 -8.21
CA ARG A 255 7.46 3.62 -9.40
C ARG A 255 6.75 4.93 -9.12
N CYS A 256 7.32 6.03 -9.58
CA CYS A 256 6.72 7.35 -9.50
C CYS A 256 6.57 7.90 -10.91
N TYR A 257 5.38 8.38 -11.25
CA TYR A 257 5.01 8.86 -12.56
C TYR A 257 4.49 10.28 -12.51
N ALA A 258 4.84 11.08 -13.51
CA ALA A 258 4.36 12.45 -13.69
C ALA A 258 4.16 12.74 -15.19
N PRO A 259 3.29 13.71 -15.56
CA PRO A 259 3.22 14.21 -16.93
C PRO A 259 4.60 14.59 -17.44
N ALA A 260 4.86 14.38 -18.73
CA ALA A 260 6.04 14.96 -19.35
C ALA A 260 6.01 16.47 -19.10
N SER A 261 7.09 17.04 -18.57
CA SER A 261 7.25 18.48 -18.52
C SER A 261 7.15 18.99 -19.95
N ILE A 262 6.12 19.80 -20.24
CA ILE A 262 6.03 20.52 -21.51
C ILE A 262 7.31 21.35 -21.57
N ALA A 263 8.23 20.99 -22.47
CA ALA A 263 9.34 21.87 -22.79
C ALA A 263 8.70 23.18 -23.26
N GLY A 264 8.86 24.24 -22.47
CA GLY A 264 8.30 25.53 -22.80
C GLY A 264 8.79 25.95 -24.18
N ASP A 265 7.85 26.31 -25.04
CA ASP A 265 8.12 27.15 -26.20
C ASP A 265 8.79 28.44 -25.68
N GLY A 266 10.11 28.51 -25.85
CA GLY A 266 10.90 29.74 -25.75
C GLY A 266 11.07 30.37 -27.12
#